data_AF-A0A8T4SCU9-F1
#
_entry.id   AF-A0A8T4SCU9-F1
#
_cell.length_a   1.000
_cell.length_b   1.000
_cell.length_c   1.000
_cell.angle_alpha   90.00
_cell.angle_beta   90.00
_cell.angle_gamma   90.00
#
_symmetry.space_group_name_H-M   'P 1'
#
loop_
_entity.id
_entity.type
_entity.pdbx_description
1 polymer ?
#
loop_
_entity_poly.entity_id
_entity_poly.type
_entity_poly.pdbx_seq_one_letter_code
_entity_poly.pdbx_strand_id
1 'polypeptide(L)'
;MSHPLPKWLMYRYVILWRAFHTEEFSHDDAAYTLQENNPMLTSVILSGLKRAGWLMMRLDPVDSRKRLYSIKTPERAVNEIELK
;
A
#
# COMPACT_ATOMS: atom_id res chain seq x y z
N MET A 1 12.26 -7.28 1.94
CA MET A 1 13.04 -6.57 0.92
C MET A 1 12.10 -5.76 0.07
N SER A 2 12.49 -4.54 -0.27
CA SER A 2 11.70 -3.62 -1.10
C SER A 2 12.31 -3.56 -2.50
N HIS A 3 11.50 -3.17 -3.50
CA HIS A 3 11.97 -2.92 -4.86
C HIS A 3 11.55 -1.51 -5.32
N PRO A 4 12.30 -0.88 -6.24
CA PRO A 4 11.92 0.41 -6.79
C PRO A 4 10.51 0.37 -7.41
N LEU A 5 9.71 1.40 -7.15
CA LEU A 5 8.36 1.50 -7.70
C LEU A 5 8.37 2.20 -9.06
N PRO A 6 7.56 1.74 -10.04
CA PRO A 6 7.30 2.53 -11.23
C PRO A 6 6.59 3.84 -10.84
N LYS A 7 6.84 4.91 -11.60
CA LYS A 7 6.36 6.27 -11.32
C LYS A 7 4.87 6.35 -10.96
N TRP A 8 4.02 5.66 -11.72
CA TRP A 8 2.58 5.67 -11.48
C TRP A 8 2.19 5.11 -10.12
N LEU A 9 2.87 4.04 -9.66
CA LEU A 9 2.61 3.38 -8.39
C LEU A 9 3.20 4.17 -7.21
N MET A 10 4.35 4.83 -7.42
CA MET A 10 4.93 5.76 -6.45
C MET A 10 3.99 6.92 -6.12
N TYR A 11 3.28 7.49 -7.10
CA TYR A 11 2.29 8.55 -6.82
C TYR A 11 1.18 8.08 -5.89
N ARG A 12 0.65 6.88 -6.10
CA ARG A 12 -0.41 6.31 -5.24
C ARG A 12 0.11 5.97 -3.85
N TYR A 13 1.34 5.46 -3.78
CA TYR A 13 2.03 5.29 -2.50
C TYR A 13 2.07 6.61 -1.71
N VAL A 14 2.47 7.72 -2.34
CA VAL A 14 2.54 9.02 -1.66
C VAL A 14 1.18 9.48 -1.15
N ILE A 15 0.11 9.26 -1.93
CA ILE A 15 -1.27 9.58 -1.52
C ILE A 15 -1.66 8.77 -0.27
N LEU A 16 -1.48 7.45 -0.29
CA LEU A 16 -1.80 6.57 0.84
C LEU A 16 -0.91 6.86 2.07
N TRP A 17 0.38 7.11 1.86
CA TRP A 17 1.33 7.44 2.95
C TRP A 17 0.94 8.74 3.65
N ARG A 18 0.52 9.77 2.92
CA ARG A 18 0.06 11.04 3.51
C ARG A 18 -1.26 10.89 4.26
N ALA A 19 -2.11 9.96 3.84
CA ALA A 19 -3.42 9.76 4.46
C ALA A 19 -3.33 8.92 5.73
N PHE A 20 -2.58 7.82 5.69
CA PHE A 20 -2.60 6.81 6.75
C PHE A 20 -1.30 6.74 7.55
N HIS A 21 -0.19 7.27 7.02
CA HIS A 21 1.14 7.11 7.62
C HIS A 21 1.39 5.66 8.05
N THR A 22 1.53 5.42 9.36
CA THR A 22 1.77 4.08 9.94
C THR A 22 0.49 3.41 10.43
N GLU A 23 -0.66 4.07 10.34
CA GLU A 23 -1.95 3.51 10.72
C GLU A 23 -2.41 2.45 9.71
N GLU A 24 -3.27 1.56 10.20
CA GLU A 24 -3.87 0.53 9.38
C GLU A 24 -5.16 1.01 8.73
N PHE A 25 -5.43 0.53 7.53
CA PHE A 25 -6.60 0.90 6.75
C PHE A 25 -7.15 -0.31 5.99
N SER A 26 -8.43 -0.24 5.64
CA SER A 26 -9.12 -1.26 4.86
C SER A 26 -8.97 -1.02 3.35
N HIS A 27 -9.47 -1.96 2.55
CA HIS A 27 -9.54 -1.76 1.09
C HIS A 27 -10.46 -0.59 0.74
N ASP A 28 -11.59 -0.45 1.44
CA ASP A 28 -12.57 0.60 1.20
C ASP A 28 -11.97 1.99 1.52
N ASP A 29 -11.21 2.09 2.61
CA ASP A 29 -10.48 3.32 2.95
C ASP A 29 -9.49 3.69 1.83
N ALA A 30 -8.73 2.71 1.33
CA ALA A 30 -7.82 2.94 0.22
C ALA A 30 -8.55 3.39 -1.05
N ALA A 31 -9.69 2.78 -1.38
CA ALA A 31 -10.49 3.16 -2.54
C ALA A 31 -11.02 4.59 -2.41
N TYR A 32 -11.50 4.96 -1.23
CA TYR A 32 -11.97 6.30 -0.91
C TYR A 32 -10.86 7.34 -1.01
N THR A 33 -9.66 7.03 -0.51
CA THR A 33 -8.50 7.94 -0.55
C THR A 33 -7.91 8.10 -1.95
N LEU A 34 -7.82 7.00 -2.71
CA LEU A 34 -7.20 7.03 -4.04
C LEU A 34 -8.10 7.65 -5.11
N GLN A 35 -9.43 7.60 -4.93
CA GLN A 35 -10.43 8.14 -5.85
C GLN A 35 -10.19 7.75 -7.32
N GLU A 36 -9.74 6.52 -7.56
CA GLU A 36 -9.49 6.05 -8.92
C GLU A 36 -10.81 5.82 -9.66
N ASN A 37 -10.86 6.24 -10.92
CA ASN A 37 -12.06 6.09 -11.76
C ASN A 37 -12.48 4.62 -11.99
N ASN A 38 -11.55 3.69 -11.81
CA ASN A 38 -11.81 2.26 -11.95
C ASN A 38 -11.70 1.57 -10.57
N PRO A 39 -12.79 1.00 -10.03
CA PRO A 39 -12.79 0.31 -8.74
C PRO A 39 -11.77 -0.85 -8.65
N MET A 40 -11.45 -1.50 -9.77
CA MET A 40 -10.47 -2.59 -9.79
C MET A 40 -9.03 -2.09 -9.61
N LEU A 41 -8.77 -0.81 -9.90
CA LEU A 41 -7.42 -0.26 -9.86
C LEU A 41 -6.87 -0.19 -8.43
N THR A 42 -7.72 0.04 -7.42
CA THR A 42 -7.34 -0.01 -6.01
C THR A 42 -6.70 -1.36 -5.66
N SER A 43 -7.32 -2.46 -6.07
CA SER A 43 -6.77 -3.81 -5.84
C SER A 43 -5.43 -4.03 -6.53
N VAL A 44 -5.26 -3.51 -7.75
CA VAL A 44 -4.00 -3.58 -8.50
C VAL A 44 -2.91 -2.76 -7.81
N ILE A 45 -3.23 -1.55 -7.33
CA ILE A 45 -2.31 -0.68 -6.59
C ILE A 45 -1.84 -1.37 -5.31
N LEU A 46 -2.78 -1.82 -4.46
CA LEU A 46 -2.45 -2.46 -3.18
C LEU A 46 -1.62 -3.74 -3.40
N SER A 47 -1.97 -4.56 -4.39
CA SER A 47 -1.22 -5.76 -4.74
C SER A 47 0.16 -5.43 -5.32
N GLY A 48 0.28 -4.35 -6.08
CA GLY A 48 1.55 -3.84 -6.60
C GLY A 48 2.49 -3.40 -5.48
N LEU A 49 2.00 -2.54 -4.57
CA LEU A 49 2.77 -2.07 -3.42
C LEU A 49 3.19 -3.20 -2.49
N LYS A 50 2.29 -4.17 -2.26
CA LYS A 50 2.59 -5.36 -1.47
C LYS A 50 3.74 -6.17 -2.08
N ARG A 51 3.63 -6.49 -3.36
CA ARG A 51 4.66 -7.28 -4.07
C ARG A 51 6.01 -6.56 -4.12
N ALA A 52 6.00 -5.23 -4.21
CA ALA A 52 7.20 -4.43 -4.17
C ALA A 52 7.76 -4.21 -2.76
N GLY A 53 7.10 -4.70 -1.70
CA GLY A 53 7.56 -4.58 -0.31
C GLY A 53 7.27 -3.24 0.36
N TRP A 54 6.42 -2.39 -0.25
CA TRP A 54 6.07 -1.05 0.27
C TRP A 54 4.82 -1.04 1.13
N LEU A 55 4.08 -2.15 1.15
CA LEU A 55 2.83 -2.29 1.89
C LEU A 55 2.75 -3.68 2.51
N MET A 56 2.27 -3.74 3.75
CA MET A 56 2.00 -4.97 4.47
C MET A 56 0.50 -5.21 4.54
N MET A 57 0.09 -6.47 4.58
CA MET A 57 -1.31 -6.86 4.72
C MET A 57 -1.40 -7.99 5.73
N ARG A 58 -2.35 -7.86 6.65
CA ARG A 58 -2.75 -8.91 7.58
C ARG A 58 -4.26 -9.10 7.56
N LEU A 59 -4.71 -10.24 8.06
CA LEU A 59 -6.13 -10.45 8.31
C LEU A 59 -6.53 -9.69 9.58
N ASP A 60 -7.75 -9.18 9.59
CA ASP A 60 -8.36 -8.64 10.79
C ASP A 60 -8.51 -9.76 11.84
N PRO A 61 -8.15 -9.52 13.11
CA PRO A 61 -8.14 -10.55 14.14
C PRO A 61 -9.55 -10.94 14.60
N VAL A 62 -10.57 -10.14 14.28
CA VAL A 62 -11.98 -10.31 14.64
C VAL A 62 -12.79 -10.87 13.47
N ASP A 63 -12.57 -10.37 12.24
CA ASP A 63 -13.23 -10.87 11.03
C ASP A 63 -12.21 -11.25 9.95
N SER A 64 -11.91 -12.55 9.83
CA SER A 64 -10.90 -13.08 8.90
C SER A 64 -11.18 -12.81 7.42
N ARG A 65 -12.37 -12.32 7.07
CA ARG A 65 -12.71 -11.88 5.70
C ARG A 65 -12.19 -10.47 5.41
N LYS A 66 -11.90 -9.68 6.44
CA LYS A 66 -11.36 -8.32 6.33
C LYS A 66 -9.85 -8.35 6.29
N ARG A 67 -9.30 -7.46 5.47
CA ARG A 67 -7.87 -7.27 5.29
C ARG A 67 -7.52 -5.87 5.80
N LEU A 68 -6.50 -5.81 6.65
CA LEU A 68 -5.92 -4.58 7.15
C LEU A 68 -4.56 -4.39 6.49
N TYR A 69 -4.37 -3.20 5.92
CA TYR A 69 -3.20 -2.79 5.19
C TYR A 69 -2.42 -1.77 6.01
N SER A 70 -1.09 -1.80 5.93
CA SER A 70 -0.21 -0.80 6.55
C SER A 70 0.87 -0.39 5.57
N ILE A 71 1.08 0.91 5.41
CA ILE A 71 2.10 1.46 4.52
C ILE A 71 3.45 1.46 5.23
N LYS A 72 4.48 0.97 4.54
CA LYS A 72 5.86 1.10 5.03
C LYS A 72 6.35 2.54 4.84
N THR A 73 7.03 3.09 5.85
CA THR A 73 7.58 4.45 5.75
C THR A 73 8.59 4.55 4.60
N PRO A 74 8.76 5.72 3.97
CA PRO A 74 9.70 5.89 2.87
C PRO A 74 11.12 5.50 3.27
N GLU A 75 11.56 5.89 4.47
CA GLU A 75 12.89 5.63 4.99
C GLU A 75 13.13 4.13 5.11
N ARG A 76 12.18 3.41 5.70
CA ARG A 76 12.28 1.96 5.86
C ARG A 76 12.22 1.25 4.52
N ALA A 77 11.33 1.69 3.62
CA ALA A 77 11.21 1.09 2.31
C ALA A 77 12.50 1.25 1.51
N VAL A 78 13.08 2.47 1.47
CA VAL A 78 14.31 2.80 0.77
C VAL A 78 15.52 2.08 1.32
N ASN A 79 15.68 2.00 2.66
CA ASN A 79 16.78 1.28 3.28
C ASN A 79 16.75 -0.23 3.00
N GLU A 80 15.57 -0.79 2.73
CA GLU A 80 15.39 -2.20 2.38
C GLU A 80 15.40 -2.45 0.85
N ILE A 81 15.64 -1.42 0.02
CA ILE A 81 15.69 -1.60 -1.44
C ILE A 81 16.90 -2.44 -1.81
N GLU A 82 16.66 -3.55 -2.52
CA GLU A 82 17.73 -4.30 -3.17
C GLU A 82 18.29 -3.47 -4.34
N LEU A 83 19.52 -2.99 -4.18
CA LEU A 83 20.32 -2.45 -5.27
C LEU A 83 20.99 -3.63 -5.98
N LYS A 84 20.59 -3.88 -7.23
CA LYS A 84 21.26 -4.82 -8.12
C LYS A 84 22.40 -4.14 -8.85
#